data_AF-A0A9Y1Z666-F1
#
_entry.id   AF-A0A9Y1Z666-F1
#
_cell.length_a   1.000
_cell.length_b   1.000
_cell.length_c   1.000
_cell.angle_alpha   90.00
_cell.angle_beta   90.00
_cell.angle_gamma   90.00
#
_symmetry.space_group_name_H-M   'P 1'
#
loop_
_entity.id
_entity.type
_entity.pdbx_description
1 polymer ?
#
loop_
_entity_poly.entity_id
_entity_poly.type
_entity_poly.pdbx_seq_one_letter_code
_entity_poly.pdbx_strand_id
1 'polypeptide(L)' 'MAATTHRCICGATLRFRQDLRKEQQGIYPTWKCKDCGTPVPGKIAEKLRHQHPS' A
#
# COMPACT_ATOMS: atom_id res chain seq x y z
N MET A 1 -1.72 19.02 -0.47
CA MET A 1 -1.46 17.78 -1.24
C MET A 1 -2.69 16.89 -1.12
N ALA A 2 -3.16 16.26 -2.21
CA ALA A 2 -4.34 15.40 -2.15
C ALA A 2 -4.02 14.09 -1.43
N ALA A 3 -4.82 13.73 -0.43
CA ALA A 3 -4.71 12.44 0.25
C ALA A 3 -4.96 11.32 -0.77
N THR A 4 -4.01 10.40 -0.88
CA THR A 4 -4.17 9.19 -1.70
C THR A 4 -4.86 8.13 -0.85
N THR A 5 -6.00 7.64 -1.32
CA THR A 5 -6.69 6.48 -0.76
C THR A 5 -6.86 5.46 -1.88
N HIS A 6 -6.57 4.20 -1.60
CA HIS A 6 -6.74 3.10 -2.55
C HIS A 6 -7.58 1.99 -1.95
N ARG A 7 -8.60 1.55 -2.70
CA ARG A 7 -9.43 0.42 -2.28
C ARG A 7 -8.86 -0.86 -2.86
N CYS A 8 -8.49 -1.78 -1.98
CA CYS A 8 -8.06 -3.11 -2.36
C CYS A 8 -9.26 -3.93 -2.86
N ILE A 9 -9.02 -4.92 -3.71
CA ILE A 9 -10.05 -5.85 -4.23
C ILE A 9 -10.74 -6.64 -3.12
N CYS A 10 -10.06 -6.87 -1.99
CA CYS A 10 -10.65 -7.53 -0.82
C CYS A 10 -11.55 -6.61 0.02
N GLY A 11 -11.74 -5.35 -0.40
CA GLY A 11 -12.58 -4.37 0.28
C GLY A 11 -11.82 -3.47 1.26
N ALA A 12 -10.58 -3.79 1.62
CA ALA A 12 -9.76 -2.98 2.52
C ALA A 12 -9.45 -1.59 1.92
N THR A 13 -9.42 -0.56 2.77
CA THR A 13 -9.09 0.81 2.37
C THR A 13 -7.68 1.13 2.82
N LEU A 14 -6.76 1.25 1.87
CA LEU A 14 -5.35 1.57 2.09
C LEU A 14 -5.19 3.09 2.04
N ARG A 15 -4.73 3.68 3.13
CA ARG A 15 -4.55 5.13 3.27
C ARG A 15 -3.11 5.48 3.62
N PHE A 16 -2.44 4.61 4.36
CA PHE A 16 -1.10 4.85 4.87
C PHE A 16 -0.20 3.64 4.71
N ARG A 17 1.10 3.83 5.00
CA ARG A 17 2.11 2.75 5.02
C ARG A 17 1.70 1.55 5.86
N GLN A 18 1.00 1.76 6.97
CA GLN A 18 0.62 0.70 7.92
C GLN A 18 -0.41 -0.30 7.36
N ASP A 19 -1.13 0.10 6.30
CA ASP A 19 -2.08 -0.77 5.59
C ASP A 19 -1.37 -1.64 4.54
N LEU A 20 -0.07 -1.42 4.35
CA LEU A 20 0.77 -2.14 3.41
C LEU A 20 1.74 -3.07 4.15
N ARG A 21 1.91 -4.26 3.60
CA ARG A 21 2.96 -5.21 3.98
C ARG A 21 4.04 -5.19 2.91
N LYS A 22 5.30 -5.02 3.33
CA LYS A 22 6.45 -5.19 2.44
C LYS A 22 6.79 -6.67 2.36
N GLU A 23 6.84 -7.20 1.14
CA GLU A 23 7.41 -8.53 0.88
C GLU A 23 8.78 -8.35 0.21
N GLN A 24 9.78 -9.05 0.75
CA GLN A 24 11.17 -8.98 0.27
C GLN A 24 11.52 -10.12 -0.69
N GLN A 25 10.53 -10.69 -1.38
CA GLN A 25 10.78 -11.70 -2.41
C GLN A 25 11.04 -11.01 -3.76
N GLY A 26 12.31 -10.87 -4.11
CA GLY A 26 12.77 -10.36 -5.41
C GLY A 26 13.65 -9.10 -5.32
N ILE A 27 14.18 -8.69 -6.48
CA ILE A 27 15.06 -7.51 -6.63
C ILE A 27 14.31 -6.20 -6.33
N TYR A 28 12.99 -6.17 -6.52
CA TYR A 28 12.15 -5.01 -6.25
C TYR A 28 11.25 -5.24 -5.04
N PRO A 29 11.11 -4.24 -4.13
CA PRO A 29 10.20 -4.36 -3.00
C PRO A 29 8.76 -4.41 -3.50
N THR A 30 8.10 -5.55 -3.31
CA THR A 30 6.68 -5.70 -3.60
C THR A 30 5.87 -5.32 -2.36
N TRP A 31 4.93 -4.40 -2.55
CA TRP A 31 3.99 -4.03 -1.50
C TRP A 31 2.70 -4.79 -1.69
N LYS A 32 2.16 -5.31 -0.61
CA LYS A 32 0.92 -6.06 -0.58
C LYS A 32 -0.04 -5.41 0.40
N CYS A 33 -1.34 -5.60 0.18
CA CYS A 33 -2.36 -5.30 1.18
C CYS A 33 -2.04 -6.09 2.46
N LYS A 34 -2.05 -5.43 3.61
CA LYS A 34 -1.80 -6.10 4.89
C LYS A 34 -2.89 -7.12 5.24
N ASP A 35 -4.14 -6.84 4.88
CA ASP A 35 -5.29 -7.70 5.19
C ASP A 35 -5.35 -8.98 4.36
N CYS A 36 -5.19 -8.88 3.04
CA CYS A 36 -5.46 -9.98 2.12
C CYS A 36 -4.25 -10.40 1.27
N GLY A 37 -3.10 -9.71 1.40
CA GLY A 37 -1.88 -10.06 0.67
C GLY A 37 -1.90 -9.73 -0.83
N THR A 38 -2.96 -9.11 -1.36
CA THR A 38 -3.03 -8.69 -2.76
C THR A 38 -1.89 -7.72 -3.09
N PRO A 39 -1.16 -7.92 -4.21
CA PRO A 39 -0.14 -6.97 -4.63
C PRO A 39 -0.73 -5.59 -4.92
N VAL A 40 -0.11 -4.56 -4.34
CA VAL A 40 -0.47 -3.16 -4.53
C VAL A 40 0.47 -2.56 -5.58
N PRO A 41 -0.05 -1.84 -6.60
CA PRO A 41 0.78 -1.21 -7.61
C PRO A 41 1.82 -0.26 -7.01
N GLY A 42 3.07 -0.31 -7.48
CA GLY A 42 4.18 0.46 -6.91
C GLY A 42 3.92 1.96 -6.80
N LYS A 43 3.28 2.57 -7.82
CA LYS A 43 2.88 4.00 -7.79
C LYS A 43 1.91 4.33 -6.64
N ILE A 44 0.98 3.44 -6.33
CA ILE A 44 0.01 3.61 -5.25
C ILE A 44 0.69 3.38 -3.91
N ALA A 45 1.45 2.29 -3.79
CA ALA A 45 2.22 2.00 -2.59
C ALA A 45 3.15 3.16 -2.22
N GLU A 46 3.81 3.77 -3.20
CA GLU A 46 4.70 4.91 -2.96
C GLU A 46 3.97 6.13 -2.41
N LYS A 47 2.79 6.45 -2.95
CA LYS A 47 1.95 7.54 -2.44
C LYS A 47 1.47 7.28 -1.01
N LEU A 48 1.04 6.05 -0.72
CA LEU A 48 0.55 5.65 0.60
C LEU A 48 1.68 5.62 1.64
N ARG A 49 2.91 5.28 1.23
CA ARG A 49 4.09 5.25 2.10
C ARG A 49 4.55 6.64 2.54
N HIS A 50 4.47 7.61 1.63
CA HIS A 50 4.82 9.01 1.91
C HIS A 50 3.68 9.77 2.61
N GLN A 51 2.50 9.16 2.73
CA GLN A 51 1.41 9.75 3.48
C GLN A 51 1.60 9.46 4.98
N HIS A 52 1.68 10.53 5.76
CA HIS A 52 1.75 10.46 7.22
C HIS A 52 0.41 10.93 7.80
N PRO A 53 -0.14 10.23 8.81
CA PRO A 53 -1.22 10.81 9.61
C PRO A 53 -0.64 12.04 10.34
N SER A 54 -1.23 13.22 10.09
CA SER A 54 -0.92 14.46 10.82
C SER A 54 -1.58 14.46 12.19
#